data_AF-A0AAU5JGC0-F1
#
_entry.id   AF-A0AAU5JGC0-F1
#
_cell.length_a   1.000
_cell.length_b   1.000
_cell.length_c   1.000
_cell.angle_alpha   90.00
_cell.angle_beta   90.00
_cell.angle_gamma   90.00
#
_symmetry.space_group_name_H-M   'P 1'
#
loop_
_entity.id
_entity.type
_entity.pdbx_description
1 polymer ?
#
loop_
_entity_poly.entity_id
_entity_poly.type
_entity_poly.pdbx_seq_one_letter_code
_entity_poly.pdbx_strand_id
1 'polypeptide(L)'
;MREPHYRSVIAELLNDSPITQGEVIRNVREFLVVGEYALAFDTLCEWIYEDDLAISPAYHERLHQLAVDMDAVKLVEDLRGQIAEES
;
A
#
# COMPACT_ATOMS: atom_id res chain seq x y z
N MET A 1 2.08 12.16 17.68
CA MET A 1 1.14 12.31 16.55
C MET A 1 1.82 11.77 15.30
N ARG A 2 1.56 10.50 14.94
CA ARG A 2 2.05 9.87 13.69
C ARG A 2 1.00 9.96 12.57
N GLU A 3 -0.23 10.34 12.90
CA GLU A 3 -1.39 10.35 11.98
C GLU A 3 -1.22 11.24 10.74
N PRO A 4 -0.63 12.46 10.80
CA PRO A 4 -0.45 13.27 9.59
C PRO A 4 0.56 12.64 8.60
N HIS A 5 1.48 11.82 9.11
CA HIS A 5 2.51 11.17 8.32
C HIS A 5 1.92 10.02 7.50
N TYR A 6 1.09 9.16 8.12
CA TYR A 6 0.47 8.02 7.42
C TYR A 6 -0.40 8.44 6.24
N ARG A 7 -1.18 9.51 6.38
CA ARG A 7 -1.97 10.03 5.27
C ARG A 7 -1.12 10.34 4.03
N SER A 8 0.00 11.02 4.25
CA SER A 8 0.91 11.45 3.19
C SER A 8 1.57 10.25 2.51
N VAL A 9 2.13 9.34 3.32
CA VAL A 9 2.85 8.17 2.81
C VAL A 9 1.93 7.21 2.05
N ILE A 10 0.74 6.92 2.57
CA ILE A 10 -0.22 6.04 1.88
C ILE A 10 -0.72 6.69 0.58
N ALA A 11 -0.93 8.01 0.56
CA ALA A 11 -1.29 8.71 -0.67
C ALA A 11 -0.20 8.62 -1.74
N GLU A 12 1.07 8.76 -1.35
CA GLU A 12 2.21 8.59 -2.24
C GLU A 12 2.32 7.15 -2.75
N LEU A 13 2.20 6.16 -1.87
CA LEU A 13 2.17 4.73 -2.25
C LEU A 13 1.04 4.45 -3.24
N LEU A 14 -0.18 4.93 -2.98
CA LEU A 14 -1.31 4.73 -3.89
C LEU A 14 -1.04 5.34 -5.28
N ASN A 15 -0.43 6.53 -5.35
CA ASN A 15 -0.12 7.18 -6.62
C ASN A 15 0.97 6.44 -7.42
N ASP A 16 1.92 5.82 -6.72
CA ASP A 16 3.01 5.05 -7.32
C ASP A 16 2.63 3.57 -7.53
N SER A 17 1.44 3.16 -7.09
CA SER A 17 0.98 1.78 -7.16
C SER A 17 0.62 1.36 -8.59
N PRO A 18 0.70 0.06 -8.92
CA PRO A 18 0.24 -0.47 -10.20
C PRO A 18 -1.30 -0.54 -10.33
N ILE A 19 -2.05 -0.16 -9.28
CA ILE A 19 -3.52 -0.25 -9.28
C ILE A 19 -4.09 0.76 -10.27
N THR A 20 -4.86 0.26 -11.24
CA THR A 20 -5.56 1.10 -12.23
C THR A 20 -7.07 1.15 -12.01
N GLN A 21 -7.61 0.29 -11.14
CA GLN A 21 -9.03 0.23 -10.84
C GLN A 21 -9.48 1.50 -10.11
N GLY A 22 -10.27 2.35 -10.78
CA GLY A 22 -10.69 3.65 -10.25
C GLY A 22 -11.52 3.57 -8.96
N GLU A 23 -12.28 2.50 -8.76
CA GLU A 23 -13.04 2.28 -7.53
C GLU A 23 -12.14 2.03 -6.32
N VAL A 24 -11.09 1.22 -6.48
CA VAL A 24 -10.09 0.95 -5.44
C VAL A 24 -9.37 2.22 -5.05
N ILE A 25 -8.89 2.99 -6.04
CA ILE A 25 -8.23 4.27 -5.80
C ILE A 25 -9.14 5.24 -5.03
N ARG A 26 -10.43 5.29 -5.40
CA ARG A 26 -11.42 6.12 -4.70
C ARG A 26 -11.59 5.66 -3.25
N ASN A 27 -11.76 4.36 -3.01
CA ASN A 27 -11.97 3.81 -1.66
C ASN A 27 -10.77 4.10 -0.74
N VAL A 28 -9.53 3.86 -1.20
CA VAL A 28 -8.33 4.17 -0.42
C VAL A 28 -8.28 5.67 -0.09
N ARG A 29 -8.57 6.55 -1.06
CA ARG A 29 -8.62 8.01 -0.81
C ARG A 29 -9.69 8.41 0.20
N GLU A 30 -10.86 7.77 0.18
CA GLU A 30 -11.93 8.03 1.14
C GLU A 30 -11.50 7.62 2.55
N PHE A 31 -10.86 6.46 2.73
CA PHE A 31 -10.29 6.04 4.01
C PHE A 31 -9.25 7.03 4.54
N LEU A 32 -8.39 7.56 3.67
CA LEU A 32 -7.42 8.60 4.04
C LEU A 32 -8.06 9.92 4.49
N VAL A 33 -9.25 10.26 3.98
CA VAL A 33 -9.98 11.47 4.36
C VAL A 33 -10.59 11.33 5.76
N VAL A 34 -11.14 10.15 6.08
CA VAL A 34 -11.78 9.91 7.38
C VAL A 34 -10.81 9.44 8.48
N GLY A 35 -9.54 9.20 8.15
CA GLY A 35 -8.49 8.83 9.11
C GLY A 35 -8.34 7.32 9.33
N GLU A 36 -8.98 6.50 8.48
CA GLU A 36 -8.92 5.04 8.53
C GLU A 36 -7.64 4.53 7.85
N TYR A 37 -6.47 4.90 8.37
CA TYR A 37 -5.18 4.63 7.72
C TYR A 37 -4.84 3.14 7.64
N ALA A 38 -5.19 2.36 8.67
CA ALA A 38 -4.98 0.92 8.68
C ALA A 38 -5.76 0.26 7.55
N LEU A 39 -7.04 0.61 7.40
CA LEU A 39 -7.89 0.11 6.32
C LEU A 39 -7.42 0.58 4.94
N ALA A 40 -6.99 1.84 4.82
CA ALA A 40 -6.43 2.36 3.58
C ALA A 40 -5.18 1.57 3.12
N PHE A 41 -4.29 1.27 4.05
CA PHE A 41 -3.08 0.50 3.79
C PHE A 41 -3.39 -0.97 3.49
N ASP A 42 -4.29 -1.58 4.26
CA ASP A 42 -4.75 -2.96 4.07
C ASP A 42 -5.37 -3.16 2.68
N THR A 43 -6.34 -2.32 2.31
CA THR A 43 -6.96 -2.35 0.98
C THR A 43 -5.93 -2.17 -0.15
N LEU A 44 -4.92 -1.32 0.03
CA LEU A 44 -3.85 -1.15 -0.96
C LEU A 44 -3.05 -2.45 -1.13
N CYS A 45 -2.65 -3.10 -0.03
CA CYS A 45 -1.90 -4.34 -0.05
C CYS A 45 -2.72 -5.51 -0.59
N GLU A 46 -3.97 -5.67 -0.15
CA GLU A 46 -4.88 -6.72 -0.60
C GLU A 46 -5.08 -6.66 -2.11
N TRP A 47 -5.31 -5.47 -2.69
CA TRP A 47 -5.48 -5.36 -4.14
C TRP A 47 -4.21 -5.68 -4.94
N ILE A 48 -3.03 -5.35 -4.43
CA ILE A 48 -1.78 -5.75 -5.08
C ILE A 48 -1.64 -7.28 -5.10
N TYR A 49 -2.04 -7.94 -4.01
CA TYR A 49 -2.01 -9.40 -3.91
C TYR A 49 -3.07 -10.08 -4.79
N GLU A 50 -4.33 -9.66 -4.66
CA GLU A 50 -5.48 -10.31 -5.30
C GLU A 50 -5.45 -10.19 -6.83
N ASP A 51 -5.03 -9.04 -7.36
CA ASP A 51 -4.90 -8.81 -8.81
C ASP A 51 -3.54 -9.28 -9.38
N ASP A 52 -2.72 -9.96 -8.56
CA ASP A 52 -1.39 -10.45 -8.95
C ASP A 52 -0.49 -9.34 -9.55
N LEU A 53 -0.52 -8.14 -8.95
CA LEU A 53 0.10 -6.95 -9.53
C LEU A 53 1.60 -6.90 -9.23
N ALA A 54 2.41 -6.90 -10.29
CA ALA A 54 3.86 -6.75 -10.17
C ALA A 54 4.26 -5.38 -9.60
N ILE A 55 5.14 -5.38 -8.59
CA ILE A 55 5.71 -4.20 -7.94
C ILE A 55 7.24 -4.24 -8.01
N SER A 56 7.88 -3.07 -7.97
CA SER A 56 9.34 -3.01 -7.90
C SER A 56 9.86 -3.33 -6.48
N PRO A 57 11.11 -3.79 -6.35
CA PRO A 57 11.75 -3.95 -5.03
C PRO A 57 11.73 -2.66 -4.19
N ALA A 58 11.93 -1.50 -4.85
CA ALA A 58 11.89 -0.20 -4.18
C ALA A 58 10.50 0.16 -3.66
N TYR A 59 9.43 -0.21 -4.39
CA TYR A 59 8.06 0.00 -3.93
C TYR A 59 7.73 -0.93 -2.75
N HIS A 60 8.14 -2.20 -2.82
CA HIS A 60 7.99 -3.16 -1.71
C HIS A 60 8.67 -2.69 -0.42
N GLU A 61 9.90 -2.16 -0.51
CA GLU A 61 10.61 -1.61 0.64
C GLU A 61 9.86 -0.42 1.29
N ARG A 62 9.27 0.47 0.48
CA ARG A 62 8.46 1.59 1.01
C ARG A 62 7.20 1.10 1.71
N LEU A 63 6.53 0.08 1.16
CA LEU A 63 5.41 -0.58 1.84
C LEU A 63 5.87 -1.17 3.18
N HIS A 64 7.02 -1.84 3.20
CA HIS A 64 7.54 -2.51 4.39
C HIS A 64 7.89 -1.51 5.50
N GLN A 65 8.51 -0.38 5.16
CA GLN A 65 8.81 0.70 6.11
C GLN A 65 7.54 1.23 6.79
N LEU A 66 6.50 1.51 6.02
CA LEU A 66 5.23 1.95 6.57
C LEU A 66 4.56 0.85 7.41
N ALA A 67 4.64 -0.40 6.97
CA ALA A 67 4.07 -1.54 7.69
C ALA A 67 4.75 -1.77 9.04
N VAL A 68 6.06 -1.55 9.18
CA VAL A 68 6.75 -1.55 10.47
C VAL A 68 6.20 -0.49 11.40
N ASP A 69 5.97 0.72 10.89
CA ASP A 69 5.42 1.82 11.69
C ASP A 69 3.96 1.59 12.12
N MET A 70 3.22 0.76 11.39
CA MET A 70 1.81 0.43 11.61
C MET A 70 1.59 -0.93 12.28
N ASP A 71 2.66 -1.66 12.63
CA ASP A 71 2.61 -3.05 13.13
C ASP A 71 1.86 -4.02 12.20
N ALA A 72 2.03 -3.83 10.89
CA ALA A 72 1.31 -4.51 9.81
C ALA A 72 2.23 -5.28 8.84
N VAL A 73 3.46 -5.60 9.28
CA VAL A 73 4.54 -6.17 8.43
C VAL A 73 4.09 -7.40 7.65
N LYS A 74 3.26 -8.25 8.26
CA LYS A 74 2.76 -9.49 7.65
C LYS A 74 2.07 -9.25 6.30
N LEU A 75 1.27 -8.18 6.17
CA LEU A 75 0.59 -7.83 4.93
C LEU A 75 1.57 -7.62 3.77
N VAL A 76 2.74 -7.05 4.06
CA VAL A 76 3.76 -6.77 3.06
C VAL A 76 4.67 -7.98 2.79
N GLU A 77 4.86 -8.86 3.77
CA GLU A 77 5.58 -10.11 3.55
C GLU A 77 4.85 -11.03 2.58
N ASP A 78 3.51 -11.04 2.62
CA ASP A 78 2.67 -11.81 1.69
C ASP A 78 2.80 -11.29 0.24
N LEU A 79 3.24 -10.03 0.04
CA LEU A 79 3.51 -9.44 -1.28
C LEU A 79 4.88 -9.78 -1.87
N ARG A 80 5.73 -10.58 -1.19
CA ARG A 80 7.06 -10.92 -1.72
C ARG A 80 7.02 -11.60 -3.09
N GLY A 81 5.96 -12.35 -3.39
CA GLY A 81 5.75 -12.98 -4.70
C GLY A 81 5.54 -11.97 -5.84
N GLN A 82 5.16 -10.74 -5.50
CA GLN A 82 4.80 -9.70 -6.46
C GLN A 82 5.99 -8.85 -6.90
N ILE A 83 7.16 -9.06 -6.29
CA ILE A 83 8.37 -8.32 -6.63
C ILE A 83 8.83 -8.77 -8.03
N ALA A 84 8.76 -7.86 -9.00
CA ALA A 84 9.27 -8.13 -10.34
C ALA A 84 10.79 -8.39 -10.30
N GLU A 85 11.24 -9.49 -10.91
CA GLU A 85 12.66 -9.72 -11.13
C GLU A 85 13.18 -8.68 -12.15
N GLU A 86 14.21 -7.91 -11.77
CA GLU A 86 14.93 -7.05 -12.71
C GLU A 86 15.55 -7.94 -13.80
N SER A 87 14.97 -7.89 -15.00
CA SER A 87 15.49 -8.60 -16.19
C SER A 87 16.71 -7.91 -16.79
#